data_AF-A0A9W4I5U3-F1
#
_entry.id   AF-A0A9W4I5U3-F1
#
_cell.length_a   1.000
_cell.length_b   1.000
_cell.length_c   1.000
_cell.angle_alpha   90.00
_cell.angle_beta   90.00
_cell.angle_gamma   90.00
#
_symmetry.space_group_name_H-M   'P 1'
#
loop_
_entity.id
_entity.type
_entity.pdbx_description
1 polymer ?
#
loop_
_entity_poly.entity_id
_entity_poly.type
_entity_poly.pdbx_seq_one_letter_code
_entity_poly.pdbx_strand_id
1 'polypeptide(L)'
;MVLNYTFELLSDLERSKLDYNRLLPAMIQSAYLSSEGLEGGYFLGSIDQDVVEAPGKQFRWSSNSPTFGIVSAVAARPLVSTLGPLSRLVAHSIDSVRDPRIVAQTVDYLAGFVRTLMVQWRQNKLSEIDVAEEADFLDAESREITLPALWKMLRNCLYSVVIALRAVLGRTINDPALAANSSAPYISMQCLHILRNMYFISSRMGQNASSQQTFVMLAAIDILSQYPVLAENFLRSIKPSDIGQIPAHPVERCLDLFFLNVGEHFPLVLSSETNEELLLSAAFPYLAAGANSLLLEIFEAAHSLVLVVFAIPHNSELAAKQLPFYIENLFAVFPNNLSGRQFRLAFKTVIQITAPPSPLANTQPLLPSILLEVVHDRALKASSTPIPPQGPNPDMSQSSPLSEQAVLTLALLDSLSFLRVEHLKEWLPLAAQLINTISDRNMRHACIDRFWEALAGGEMDVDRSHCCVTWWSTEGGRELVLFGAETGPEESDESGPYMSGAVGGVAPESKL
;
A
#
# COMPACT_ATOMS: atom_id res chain seq x y z
N MET A 1 -11.62 32.87 -20.91
CA MET A 1 -10.67 33.59 -20.02
C MET A 1 -11.36 34.56 -19.08
N VAL A 2 -12.08 35.60 -19.54
CA VAL A 2 -12.71 36.60 -18.64
C VAL A 2 -13.57 35.96 -17.55
N LEU A 3 -14.46 35.02 -17.93
CA LEU A 3 -15.30 34.31 -16.97
C LEU A 3 -14.49 33.59 -15.88
N ASN A 4 -13.34 32.99 -16.19
CA ASN A 4 -12.51 32.28 -15.20
C ASN A 4 -12.02 33.22 -14.09
N TYR A 5 -11.67 34.45 -14.43
CA TYR A 5 -11.20 35.45 -13.46
C TYR A 5 -12.33 36.17 -12.72
N THR A 6 -13.49 36.31 -13.36
CA THR A 6 -14.62 37.04 -12.75
C THR A 6 -15.62 36.12 -12.05
N PHE A 7 -15.53 34.79 -12.20
CA PHE A 7 -16.51 33.85 -11.66
C PHE A 7 -16.68 33.96 -10.14
N GLU A 8 -15.58 34.10 -9.41
CA GLU A 8 -15.60 34.27 -7.96
C GLU A 8 -16.23 35.61 -7.52
N LEU A 9 -16.29 36.60 -8.41
CA LEU A 9 -16.90 37.91 -8.19
C LEU A 9 -18.40 37.95 -8.49
N LEU A 10 -18.93 36.97 -9.23
CA LEU A 10 -20.37 36.88 -9.53
C LEU A 10 -21.16 36.43 -8.30
N SER A 11 -22.33 37.01 -8.08
CA SER A 11 -23.27 36.52 -7.07
C SER A 11 -23.84 35.16 -7.49
N ASP A 12 -24.32 34.37 -6.53
CA ASP A 12 -24.89 33.04 -6.82
C ASP A 12 -26.11 33.12 -7.77
N LEU A 13 -26.86 34.22 -7.69
CA LEU A 13 -27.96 34.48 -8.63
C LEU A 13 -27.44 34.59 -10.08
N GLU A 14 -26.38 35.36 -10.32
CA GLU A 14 -25.82 35.50 -11.67
C GLU A 14 -25.12 34.23 -12.13
N ARG A 15 -24.44 33.50 -11.23
CA ARG A 15 -23.88 32.18 -11.53
C ARG A 15 -24.96 31.20 -11.97
N SER A 16 -26.13 31.21 -11.34
CA SER A 16 -27.23 30.30 -11.67
C SER A 16 -27.83 30.50 -13.07
N LYS A 17 -27.61 31.68 -13.68
CA LYS A 17 -28.12 32.03 -15.02
C LYS A 17 -27.23 31.55 -16.17
N LEU A 18 -26.02 31.07 -15.87
CA LEU A 18 -25.11 30.57 -16.90
C LEU A 18 -25.64 29.25 -17.49
N ASP A 19 -25.50 29.09 -18.82
CA ASP A 19 -25.83 27.84 -19.49
C ASP A 19 -24.67 26.83 -19.34
N TYR A 20 -24.66 26.11 -18.22
CA TYR A 20 -23.65 25.11 -17.91
C TYR A 20 -23.62 23.95 -18.91
N ASN A 21 -24.74 23.63 -19.57
CA ASN A 21 -24.79 22.57 -20.58
C ASN A 21 -23.93 22.92 -21.80
N ARG A 22 -23.78 24.21 -22.12
CA ARG A 22 -22.89 24.67 -23.20
C ARG A 22 -21.50 25.02 -22.68
N LEU A 23 -21.42 25.58 -21.49
CA LEU A 23 -20.16 26.06 -20.92
C LEU A 23 -19.20 24.90 -20.61
N LEU A 24 -19.68 23.82 -19.99
CA LEU A 24 -18.82 22.70 -19.59
C LEU A 24 -18.11 22.04 -20.80
N PRO A 25 -18.80 21.61 -21.88
CA PRO A 25 -18.13 21.07 -23.06
C PRO A 25 -17.11 22.04 -23.66
N ALA A 26 -17.45 23.33 -23.76
CA ALA A 26 -16.57 24.33 -24.33
C ALA A 26 -15.28 24.50 -23.51
N MET A 27 -15.37 24.50 -22.18
CA MET A 27 -14.19 24.58 -21.31
C MET A 27 -13.32 23.33 -21.40
N ILE A 28 -13.91 22.14 -21.41
CA ILE A 28 -13.17 20.88 -21.54
C ILE A 28 -12.43 20.81 -22.88
N GLN A 29 -13.14 21.06 -23.98
CA GLN A 29 -12.54 21.04 -25.32
C GLN A 29 -11.44 22.10 -25.48
N SER A 30 -11.67 23.31 -24.98
CA SER A 30 -10.68 24.39 -25.07
C SER A 30 -9.45 24.09 -24.23
N ALA A 31 -9.62 23.63 -22.99
CA ALA A 31 -8.50 23.40 -22.07
C ALA A 31 -7.65 22.18 -22.45
N TYR A 32 -8.28 21.07 -22.83
CA TYR A 32 -7.58 19.79 -23.00
C TYR A 32 -7.27 19.44 -24.45
N LEU A 33 -8.09 19.86 -25.42
CA LEU A 33 -7.99 19.37 -26.80
C LEU A 33 -7.53 20.44 -27.80
N SER A 34 -7.74 21.72 -27.51
CA SER A 34 -7.41 22.80 -28.45
C SER A 34 -5.93 23.20 -28.47
N SER A 35 -5.53 23.90 -29.52
CA SER A 35 -4.20 24.54 -29.65
C SER A 35 -3.97 25.70 -28.69
N GLU A 36 -5.02 26.23 -28.05
CA GLU A 36 -4.90 27.25 -27.00
C GLU A 36 -4.74 26.62 -25.60
N GLY A 37 -4.95 25.31 -25.50
CA GLY A 37 -4.83 24.51 -24.29
C GLY A 37 -3.68 23.51 -24.38
N LEU A 38 -3.95 22.28 -23.94
CA LEU A 38 -2.99 21.18 -23.83
C LEU A 38 -2.81 20.36 -25.12
N GLU A 39 -3.41 20.76 -26.25
CA GLU A 39 -3.23 20.09 -27.55
C GLU A 39 -3.47 18.59 -27.52
N GLY A 40 -4.43 18.10 -26.74
CA GLY A 40 -4.70 16.68 -26.61
C GLY A 40 -3.56 15.87 -25.98
N GLY A 41 -2.51 16.51 -25.46
CA GLY A 41 -1.32 15.86 -24.91
C GLY A 41 -0.23 15.54 -25.93
N TYR A 42 -0.39 15.91 -27.21
CA TYR A 42 0.56 15.55 -28.28
C TYR A 42 1.94 16.18 -28.13
N PHE A 43 2.07 17.29 -27.39
CA PHE A 43 3.37 17.91 -27.13
C PHE A 43 4.37 16.94 -26.49
N LEU A 44 3.91 15.97 -25.68
CA LEU A 44 4.77 15.06 -24.92
C LEU A 44 5.57 14.10 -25.81
N GLY A 45 5.00 13.67 -26.94
CA GLY A 45 5.68 12.78 -27.88
C GLY A 45 6.76 13.48 -28.68
N SER A 46 6.61 14.79 -28.91
CA SER A 46 7.60 15.58 -29.65
C SER A 46 8.96 15.63 -28.96
N ILE A 47 8.98 15.57 -27.62
CA ILE A 47 10.19 15.67 -26.80
C ILE A 47 11.25 14.64 -27.21
N ASP A 48 10.85 13.43 -27.61
CA ASP A 48 11.79 12.36 -27.97
C ASP A 48 12.78 12.74 -29.09
N GLN A 49 12.39 13.68 -29.96
CA GLN A 49 13.19 14.15 -31.09
C GLN A 49 14.48 14.85 -30.66
N ASP A 50 14.46 15.55 -29.52
CA ASP A 50 15.60 16.33 -29.01
C ASP A 50 16.26 15.68 -27.77
N VAL A 51 15.77 14.51 -27.33
CA VAL A 51 16.44 13.69 -26.31
C VAL A 51 17.56 12.91 -26.99
N VAL A 52 18.80 13.30 -26.68
CA VAL A 52 20.02 12.76 -27.29
C VAL A 52 20.92 12.13 -26.23
N GLU A 53 21.70 11.13 -26.63
CA GLU A 53 22.75 10.56 -25.78
C GLU A 53 23.92 11.54 -25.65
N ALA A 54 24.25 11.89 -24.41
CA ALA A 54 25.39 12.69 -23.99
C ALA A 54 26.56 11.79 -23.54
N PRO A 55 27.79 12.32 -23.45
CA PRO A 55 28.94 11.55 -22.98
C PRO A 55 28.66 10.88 -21.61
N GLY A 56 29.05 9.61 -21.48
CA GLY A 56 28.84 8.83 -20.25
C GLY A 56 27.55 8.02 -20.19
N LYS A 57 26.91 7.74 -21.35
CA LYS A 57 25.62 7.02 -21.45
C LYS A 57 24.46 7.75 -20.76
N GLN A 58 24.56 9.07 -20.64
CA GLN A 58 23.48 9.90 -20.10
C GLN A 58 22.59 10.39 -21.23
N PHE A 59 21.32 10.64 -20.96
CA PHE A 59 20.43 11.36 -21.84
C PHE A 59 20.46 12.85 -21.50
N ARG A 60 20.46 13.68 -22.54
CA ARG A 60 20.35 15.13 -22.45
C ARG A 60 19.14 15.59 -23.24
N TRP A 61 18.31 16.40 -22.58
CA TRP A 61 17.27 17.21 -23.20
C TRP A 61 17.57 18.68 -22.90
N SER A 62 18.18 19.37 -23.87
CA SER A 62 18.67 20.74 -23.66
C SER A 62 17.53 21.75 -23.57
N SER A 63 17.71 22.75 -22.70
CA SER A 63 16.81 23.90 -22.54
C SER A 63 16.75 24.81 -23.78
N ASN A 64 17.72 24.70 -24.69
CA ASN A 64 17.72 25.42 -25.97
C ASN A 64 17.04 24.63 -27.11
N SER A 65 16.51 23.44 -26.82
CA SER A 65 15.91 22.59 -27.83
C SER A 65 14.54 23.12 -28.31
N PRO A 66 14.18 22.92 -29.59
CA PRO A 66 12.85 23.27 -30.10
C PRO A 66 11.71 22.65 -29.29
N THR A 67 11.84 21.39 -28.89
CA THR A 67 10.79 20.68 -28.13
C THR A 67 10.62 21.22 -26.71
N PHE A 68 11.69 21.65 -26.05
CA PHE A 68 11.58 22.36 -24.77
C PHE A 68 10.91 23.72 -24.94
N GLY A 69 11.18 24.42 -26.04
CA GLY A 69 10.48 25.63 -26.45
C GLY A 69 8.97 25.41 -26.61
N ILE A 70 8.55 24.31 -27.24
CA ILE A 70 7.14 23.91 -27.38
C ILE A 70 6.51 23.67 -26.01
N VAL A 71 7.15 22.87 -25.14
CA VAL A 71 6.65 22.59 -23.78
C VAL A 71 6.46 23.89 -22.99
N SER A 72 7.45 24.79 -23.05
CA SER A 72 7.39 26.09 -22.38
C SER A 72 6.27 26.98 -22.95
N ALA A 73 6.07 26.98 -24.27
CA ALA A 73 5.01 27.73 -24.93
C ALA A 73 3.62 27.20 -24.53
N VAL A 74 3.42 25.89 -24.50
CA VAL A 74 2.16 25.26 -24.04
C VAL A 74 1.90 25.63 -22.59
N ALA A 75 2.89 25.52 -21.71
CA ALA A 75 2.77 25.86 -20.30
C ALA A 75 2.41 27.35 -20.07
N ALA A 76 2.89 28.24 -20.94
CA ALA A 76 2.64 29.68 -20.85
C ALA A 76 1.26 30.10 -21.38
N ARG A 77 0.54 29.24 -22.11
CA ARG A 77 -0.79 29.58 -22.63
C ARG A 77 -1.75 30.01 -21.52
N PRO A 78 -2.63 30.99 -21.74
CA PRO A 78 -3.53 31.48 -20.70
C PRO A 78 -4.41 30.40 -20.07
N LEU A 79 -4.90 29.44 -20.87
CA LEU A 79 -5.72 28.33 -20.37
C LEU A 79 -4.93 27.34 -19.50
N VAL A 80 -3.64 27.14 -19.79
CA VAL A 80 -2.77 26.20 -19.09
C VAL A 80 -2.16 26.84 -17.84
N SER A 81 -1.70 28.09 -17.93
CA SER A 81 -1.17 28.84 -16.79
C SER A 81 -2.23 29.12 -15.72
N THR A 82 -3.52 29.16 -16.10
CA THR A 82 -4.66 29.28 -15.17
C THR A 82 -5.47 28.00 -15.00
N LEU A 83 -4.88 26.85 -15.30
CA LEU A 83 -5.58 25.56 -15.27
C LEU A 83 -6.14 25.23 -13.87
N GLY A 84 -5.46 25.65 -12.79
CA GLY A 84 -5.97 25.51 -11.42
C GLY A 84 -7.33 26.19 -11.20
N PRO A 85 -7.44 27.53 -11.31
CA PRO A 85 -8.73 28.22 -11.26
C PRO A 85 -9.75 27.68 -12.29
N LEU A 86 -9.32 27.37 -13.51
CA LEU A 86 -10.20 26.85 -14.55
C LEU A 86 -10.81 25.49 -14.16
N SER A 87 -10.03 24.61 -13.54
CA SER A 87 -10.50 23.32 -13.06
C SER A 87 -11.56 23.45 -11.96
N ARG A 88 -11.48 24.49 -11.11
CA ARG A 88 -12.52 24.80 -10.12
C ARG A 88 -13.82 25.26 -10.78
N LEU A 89 -13.73 26.08 -11.83
CA LEU A 89 -14.90 26.46 -12.64
C LEU A 89 -15.49 25.26 -13.38
N VAL A 90 -14.65 24.36 -13.90
CA VAL A 90 -15.07 23.08 -14.50
C VAL A 90 -15.81 22.23 -13.46
N ALA A 91 -15.27 22.07 -12.25
CA ALA A 91 -15.92 21.35 -11.16
C ALA A 91 -17.30 21.94 -10.82
N HIS A 92 -17.38 23.27 -10.63
CA HIS A 92 -18.67 23.92 -10.39
C HIS A 92 -19.66 23.73 -11.56
N SER A 93 -19.17 23.73 -12.79
CA SER A 93 -20.00 23.49 -13.96
C SER A 93 -20.48 22.04 -14.02
N ILE A 94 -19.64 21.08 -13.62
CA ILE A 94 -20.05 19.68 -13.46
C ILE A 94 -21.18 19.57 -12.44
N ASP A 95 -21.11 20.27 -11.31
CA ASP A 95 -22.19 20.25 -10.32
C ASP A 95 -23.48 20.92 -10.81
N SER A 96 -23.36 21.93 -11.69
CA SER A 96 -24.48 22.80 -12.09
C SER A 96 -25.13 22.45 -13.44
N VAL A 97 -24.53 21.55 -14.22
CA VAL A 97 -25.10 21.06 -15.50
C VAL A 97 -26.46 20.39 -15.25
N ARG A 98 -27.44 20.62 -16.14
CA ARG A 98 -28.78 20.03 -16.00
C ARG A 98 -28.90 18.66 -16.65
N ASP A 99 -28.12 18.41 -17.69
CA ASP A 99 -28.14 17.13 -18.42
C ASP A 99 -27.01 16.21 -17.92
N PRO A 100 -27.31 15.13 -17.18
CA PRO A 100 -26.30 14.22 -16.64
C PRO A 100 -25.42 13.58 -17.72
N ARG A 101 -25.91 13.46 -18.95
CA ARG A 101 -25.14 12.88 -20.07
C ARG A 101 -23.89 13.71 -20.39
N ILE A 102 -23.95 15.02 -20.16
CA ILE A 102 -22.80 15.91 -20.39
C ILE A 102 -21.70 15.62 -19.36
N VAL A 103 -22.06 15.25 -18.13
CA VAL A 103 -21.08 14.84 -17.10
C VAL A 103 -20.37 13.56 -17.54
N ALA A 104 -21.12 12.55 -18.02
CA ALA A 104 -20.52 11.33 -18.57
C ALA A 104 -19.61 11.62 -19.77
N GLN A 105 -20.04 12.49 -20.70
CA GLN A 105 -19.20 12.91 -21.83
C GLN A 105 -17.92 13.63 -21.38
N THR A 106 -17.96 14.43 -20.31
CA THR A 106 -16.76 15.04 -19.73
C THR A 106 -15.75 13.98 -19.32
N VAL A 107 -16.21 12.88 -18.71
CA VAL A 107 -15.33 11.75 -18.37
C VAL A 107 -14.71 11.13 -19.61
N ASP A 108 -15.50 10.90 -20.67
CA ASP A 108 -14.99 10.34 -21.94
C ASP A 108 -13.92 11.24 -22.59
N TYR A 109 -14.12 12.57 -22.58
CA TYR A 109 -13.13 13.52 -23.09
C TYR A 109 -11.83 13.49 -22.29
N LEU A 110 -11.93 13.44 -20.95
CA LEU A 110 -10.76 13.35 -20.07
C LEU A 110 -10.03 12.00 -20.25
N ALA A 111 -10.77 10.90 -20.38
CA ALA A 111 -10.22 9.58 -20.69
C ALA A 111 -9.47 9.58 -22.03
N GLY A 112 -10.04 10.19 -23.06
CA GLY A 112 -9.40 10.37 -24.36
C GLY A 112 -8.07 11.12 -24.26
N PHE A 113 -8.09 12.29 -23.61
CA PHE A 113 -6.90 13.12 -23.38
C PHE A 113 -5.80 12.37 -22.62
N VAL A 114 -6.15 11.79 -21.49
CA VAL A 114 -5.19 11.10 -20.61
C VAL A 114 -4.61 9.84 -21.27
N ARG A 115 -5.42 9.09 -22.04
CA ARG A 115 -4.92 7.95 -22.83
C ARG A 115 -3.87 8.40 -23.84
N THR A 116 -4.11 9.51 -24.54
CA THR A 116 -3.11 10.07 -25.46
C THR A 116 -1.84 10.44 -24.70
N LEU A 117 -1.96 11.13 -23.57
CA LEU A 117 -0.82 11.52 -22.74
C LEU A 117 0.05 10.31 -22.33
N MET A 118 -0.58 9.23 -21.87
CA MET A 118 0.10 7.99 -21.50
C MET A 118 0.82 7.34 -22.69
N VAL A 119 0.17 7.26 -23.86
CA VAL A 119 0.79 6.72 -25.08
C VAL A 119 1.99 7.57 -25.51
N GLN A 120 1.87 8.89 -25.46
CA GLN A 120 2.97 9.80 -25.79
C GLN A 120 4.13 9.67 -24.79
N TRP A 121 3.84 9.51 -23.49
CA TRP A 121 4.87 9.26 -22.48
C TRP A 121 5.60 7.95 -22.73
N ARG A 122 4.86 6.86 -22.98
CA ARG A 122 5.41 5.51 -23.17
C ARG A 122 6.38 5.40 -24.35
N GLN A 123 6.23 6.28 -25.36
CA GLN A 123 7.08 6.35 -26.55
C GLN A 123 8.33 7.23 -26.36
N ASN A 124 8.45 7.92 -25.24
CA ASN A 124 9.53 8.84 -24.96
C ASN A 124 10.70 8.11 -24.27
N LYS A 125 11.94 8.33 -24.72
CA LYS A 125 13.15 7.79 -24.08
C LYS A 125 13.26 8.14 -22.59
N LEU A 126 12.77 9.31 -22.17
CA LEU A 126 12.75 9.70 -20.75
C LEU A 126 11.88 8.77 -19.88
N SER A 127 10.96 8.03 -20.50
CA SER A 127 10.13 7.03 -19.81
C SER A 127 10.83 5.70 -19.57
N GLU A 128 11.98 5.48 -20.20
CA GLU A 128 12.84 4.30 -20.02
C GLU A 128 13.73 4.42 -18.77
N ILE A 129 13.76 5.60 -18.14
CA ILE A 129 14.59 5.91 -16.98
C ILE A 129 13.73 5.83 -15.71
N ASP A 130 14.12 4.96 -14.79
CA ASP A 130 13.49 4.87 -13.48
C ASP A 130 13.83 6.10 -12.62
N VAL A 131 12.93 6.50 -11.72
CA VAL A 131 13.11 7.67 -10.84
C VAL A 131 14.37 7.51 -9.99
N ALA A 132 14.64 6.29 -9.52
CA ALA A 132 15.81 5.99 -8.71
C ALA A 132 17.13 6.12 -9.49
N GLU A 133 17.08 6.01 -10.82
CA GLU A 133 18.24 5.98 -11.70
C GLU A 133 18.44 7.32 -12.46
N GLU A 134 17.55 8.29 -12.27
CA GLU A 134 17.64 9.60 -12.93
C GLU A 134 18.99 10.28 -12.68
N ALA A 135 19.58 10.09 -11.51
CA ALA A 135 20.87 10.69 -11.19
C ALA A 135 22.04 10.16 -12.03
N ASP A 136 21.93 8.92 -12.51
CA ASP A 136 22.97 8.21 -13.24
C ASP A 136 22.80 8.38 -14.75
N PHE A 137 21.55 8.34 -15.24
CA PHE A 137 21.23 8.35 -16.67
C PHE A 137 20.81 9.71 -17.23
N LEU A 138 20.66 10.76 -16.43
CA LEU A 138 20.33 12.09 -16.93
C LEU A 138 21.44 13.10 -16.64
N ASP A 139 21.71 13.95 -17.61
CA ASP A 139 22.67 15.03 -17.43
C ASP A 139 22.14 16.13 -16.47
N ALA A 140 23.05 16.97 -15.96
CA ALA A 140 22.71 18.00 -14.98
C ALA A 140 21.68 19.02 -15.51
N GLU A 141 21.80 19.43 -16.79
CA GLU A 141 20.85 20.36 -17.41
C GLU A 141 19.44 19.77 -17.41
N SER A 142 19.29 18.51 -17.80
CA SER A 142 17.97 17.86 -17.84
C SER A 142 17.35 17.76 -16.45
N ARG A 143 18.14 17.32 -15.45
CA ARG A 143 17.67 17.12 -14.08
C ARG A 143 17.25 18.42 -13.38
N GLU A 144 17.96 19.51 -13.64
CA GLU A 144 17.75 20.77 -12.91
C GLU A 144 16.79 21.73 -13.62
N ILE A 145 16.63 21.60 -14.95
CA ILE A 145 15.89 22.59 -15.76
C ILE A 145 14.72 21.95 -16.50
N THR A 146 15.00 21.06 -17.46
CA THR A 146 13.98 20.68 -18.45
C THR A 146 12.95 19.68 -17.90
N LEU A 147 13.40 18.65 -17.18
CA LEU A 147 12.51 17.69 -16.52
C LEU A 147 11.65 18.34 -15.43
N PRO A 148 12.18 19.15 -14.49
CA PRO A 148 11.35 19.82 -13.50
C PRO A 148 10.23 20.68 -14.10
N ALA A 149 10.50 21.37 -15.22
CA ALA A 149 9.50 22.16 -15.93
C ALA A 149 8.41 21.28 -16.57
N LEU A 150 8.79 20.17 -17.21
CA LEU A 150 7.84 19.19 -17.74
C LEU A 150 6.97 18.60 -16.63
N TRP A 151 7.58 18.14 -15.53
CA TRP A 151 6.85 17.57 -14.40
C TRP A 151 5.91 18.57 -13.74
N LYS A 152 6.30 19.85 -13.66
CA LYS A 152 5.40 20.91 -13.16
C LYS A 152 4.14 21.02 -14.03
N MET A 153 4.28 20.99 -15.35
CA MET A 153 3.12 21.03 -16.26
C MET A 153 2.27 19.77 -16.16
N LEU A 154 2.88 18.57 -16.12
CA LEU A 154 2.18 17.30 -15.96
C LEU A 154 1.42 17.22 -14.62
N ARG A 155 2.01 17.71 -13.52
CA ARG A 155 1.31 17.83 -12.22
C ARG A 155 0.11 18.76 -12.29
N ASN A 156 0.22 19.90 -12.98
CA ASN A 156 -0.92 20.80 -13.18
C ASN A 156 -2.05 20.10 -13.95
N CYS A 157 -1.70 19.28 -14.96
CA CYS A 157 -2.67 18.45 -15.68
C CYS A 157 -3.33 17.43 -14.75
N LEU A 158 -2.54 16.70 -13.96
CA LEU A 158 -3.04 15.73 -12.97
C LEU A 158 -4.04 16.37 -12.02
N TYR A 159 -3.67 17.47 -11.36
CA TYR A 159 -4.56 18.12 -10.40
C TYR A 159 -5.84 18.64 -11.05
N SER A 160 -5.75 19.20 -12.25
CA SER A 160 -6.93 19.67 -12.99
C SER A 160 -7.90 18.54 -13.32
N VAL A 161 -7.37 17.40 -13.76
CA VAL A 161 -8.17 16.20 -14.04
C VAL A 161 -8.79 15.66 -12.76
N VAL A 162 -8.01 15.52 -11.67
CA VAL A 162 -8.49 15.03 -10.38
C VAL A 162 -9.58 15.93 -9.79
N ILE A 163 -9.46 17.26 -9.89
CA ILE A 163 -10.50 18.21 -9.46
C ILE A 163 -11.80 17.96 -10.23
N ALA A 164 -11.73 17.75 -11.55
CA ALA A 164 -12.90 17.43 -12.36
C ALA A 164 -13.49 16.07 -11.98
N LEU A 165 -12.67 15.02 -11.83
CA LEU A 165 -13.14 13.68 -11.43
C LEU A 165 -13.78 13.67 -10.04
N ARG A 166 -13.26 14.47 -9.10
CA ARG A 166 -13.87 14.64 -7.77
C ARG A 166 -15.29 15.19 -7.89
N ALA A 167 -15.51 16.21 -8.71
CA ALA A 167 -16.84 16.75 -8.96
C ALA A 167 -17.74 15.72 -9.67
N VAL A 168 -17.22 14.99 -10.66
CA VAL A 168 -17.95 13.91 -11.35
C VAL A 168 -18.44 12.86 -10.36
N LEU A 169 -17.57 12.30 -9.52
CA LEU A 169 -17.94 11.26 -8.57
C LEU A 169 -18.82 11.80 -7.44
N GLY A 170 -18.53 13.01 -6.95
CA GLY A 170 -19.39 13.71 -6.00
C GLY A 170 -20.81 13.86 -6.53
N ARG A 171 -20.97 14.25 -7.80
CA ARG A 171 -22.27 14.32 -8.46
C ARG A 171 -22.86 12.93 -8.72
N THR A 172 -22.06 11.95 -9.12
CA THR A 172 -22.52 10.58 -9.40
C THR A 172 -23.17 9.95 -8.17
N ILE A 173 -22.65 10.22 -6.97
CA ILE A 173 -23.20 9.73 -5.71
C ILE A 173 -24.53 10.41 -5.35
N ASN A 174 -24.74 11.67 -5.77
CA ASN A 174 -25.89 12.48 -5.36
C ASN A 174 -26.99 12.63 -6.42
N ASP A 175 -26.72 12.36 -7.69
CA ASP A 175 -27.66 12.49 -8.82
C ASP A 175 -28.23 11.09 -9.19
N PRO A 176 -29.54 10.84 -9.01
CA PRO A 176 -30.14 9.53 -9.28
C PRO A 176 -29.93 9.00 -10.71
N ALA A 177 -29.81 9.88 -11.71
CA ALA A 177 -29.60 9.47 -13.09
C ALA A 177 -28.16 8.98 -13.33
N LEU A 178 -27.19 9.56 -12.63
CA LEU A 178 -25.79 9.12 -12.68
C LEU A 178 -25.54 7.92 -11.76
N ALA A 179 -26.22 7.88 -10.61
CA ALA A 179 -26.16 6.77 -9.65
C ALA A 179 -26.81 5.48 -10.17
N ALA A 180 -27.56 5.54 -11.27
CA ALA A 180 -28.21 4.39 -11.86
C ALA A 180 -27.20 3.29 -12.28
N ASN A 181 -27.60 2.03 -12.15
CA ASN A 181 -26.78 0.84 -12.46
C ASN A 181 -26.23 0.82 -13.90
N SER A 182 -26.85 1.55 -14.83
CA SER A 182 -26.38 1.68 -16.22
C SER A 182 -25.20 2.66 -16.39
N SER A 183 -25.01 3.56 -15.44
CA SER A 183 -24.16 4.75 -15.57
C SER A 183 -23.04 4.77 -14.54
N ALA A 184 -23.37 4.57 -13.25
CA ALA A 184 -22.42 4.64 -12.14
C ALA A 184 -21.19 3.72 -12.32
N PRO A 185 -21.32 2.42 -12.61
CA PRO A 185 -20.15 1.57 -12.76
C PRO A 185 -19.30 1.94 -13.97
N TYR A 186 -19.91 2.42 -15.06
CA TYR A 186 -19.17 2.90 -16.23
C TYR A 186 -18.33 4.13 -15.88
N ILE A 187 -18.94 5.13 -15.23
CA ILE A 187 -18.25 6.36 -14.80
C ILE A 187 -17.10 6.01 -13.86
N SER A 188 -17.34 5.17 -12.86
CA SER A 188 -16.31 4.75 -11.90
C SER A 188 -15.15 4.01 -12.58
N MET A 189 -15.44 3.09 -13.49
CA MET A 189 -14.41 2.37 -14.27
C MET A 189 -13.59 3.33 -15.12
N GLN A 190 -14.22 4.31 -15.79
CA GLN A 190 -13.50 5.33 -16.55
C GLN A 190 -12.63 6.23 -15.66
N CYS A 191 -13.12 6.63 -14.48
CA CYS A 191 -12.33 7.36 -13.50
C CYS A 191 -11.06 6.58 -13.10
N LEU A 192 -11.19 5.28 -12.84
CA LEU A 192 -10.04 4.43 -12.50
C LEU A 192 -9.07 4.27 -13.67
N HIS A 193 -9.56 4.14 -14.91
CA HIS A 193 -8.70 4.15 -16.10
C HIS A 193 -7.95 5.47 -16.29
N ILE A 194 -8.61 6.60 -16.01
CA ILE A 194 -7.97 7.91 -16.04
C ILE A 194 -6.86 7.98 -14.99
N LEU A 195 -7.13 7.56 -13.75
CA LEU A 195 -6.11 7.52 -12.70
C LEU A 195 -4.93 6.61 -13.07
N ARG A 196 -5.20 5.42 -13.63
CA ARG A 196 -4.17 4.50 -14.11
C ARG A 196 -3.24 5.16 -15.12
N ASN A 197 -3.82 5.79 -16.14
CA ASN A 197 -3.06 6.40 -17.23
C ASN A 197 -2.33 7.68 -16.81
N MET A 198 -2.69 8.28 -15.67
CA MET A 198 -1.94 9.38 -15.05
C MET A 198 -0.97 8.90 -13.96
N TYR A 199 -0.89 7.59 -13.70
CA TYR A 199 -0.19 7.08 -12.53
C TYR A 199 1.31 7.33 -12.58
N PHE A 200 1.91 7.37 -13.79
CA PHE A 200 3.31 7.75 -13.99
C PHE A 200 3.65 9.17 -13.51
N ILE A 201 2.64 10.04 -13.37
CA ILE A 201 2.78 11.38 -12.80
C ILE A 201 2.59 11.33 -11.29
N SER A 202 1.55 10.63 -10.81
CA SER A 202 1.22 10.61 -9.38
C SER A 202 2.19 9.78 -8.54
N SER A 203 2.78 8.71 -9.08
CA SER A 203 3.78 7.88 -8.37
C SER A 203 5.01 8.70 -7.95
N ARG A 204 5.37 9.72 -8.76
CA ARG A 204 6.50 10.62 -8.50
C ARG A 204 6.25 11.66 -7.41
N MET A 205 5.04 11.72 -6.84
CA MET A 205 4.66 12.74 -5.85
C MET A 205 4.83 12.29 -4.40
N GLY A 206 5.28 11.04 -4.18
CA GLY A 206 5.49 10.44 -2.87
C GLY A 206 4.20 10.24 -2.07
N GLN A 207 4.33 9.95 -0.77
CA GLN A 207 3.20 9.64 0.12
C GLN A 207 2.23 10.82 0.39
N ASN A 208 2.50 12.01 -0.17
CA ASN A 208 1.63 13.17 -0.08
C ASN A 208 0.57 13.18 -1.19
N ALA A 209 -0.08 12.04 -1.42
CA ALA A 209 -1.20 11.97 -2.34
C ALA A 209 -2.28 12.97 -1.93
N SER A 210 -2.79 13.76 -2.88
CA SER A 210 -3.86 14.72 -2.60
C SER A 210 -5.08 13.98 -2.07
N SER A 211 -5.68 14.49 -0.98
CA SER A 211 -6.94 13.95 -0.45
C SER A 211 -8.05 13.87 -1.50
N GLN A 212 -7.98 14.71 -2.54
CA GLN A 212 -8.90 14.64 -3.68
C GLN A 212 -8.66 13.41 -4.56
N GLN A 213 -7.41 13.04 -4.81
CA GLN A 213 -7.08 11.83 -5.57
C GLN A 213 -7.49 10.58 -4.80
N THR A 214 -7.21 10.53 -3.49
CA THR A 214 -7.67 9.43 -2.62
C THR A 214 -9.19 9.32 -2.64
N PHE A 215 -9.92 10.44 -2.55
CA PHE A 215 -11.38 10.43 -2.67
C PHE A 215 -11.84 9.85 -4.02
N VAL A 216 -11.27 10.30 -5.15
CA VAL A 216 -11.66 9.81 -6.48
C VAL A 216 -11.42 8.31 -6.60
N MET A 217 -10.26 7.83 -6.14
CA MET A 217 -9.89 6.41 -6.18
C MET A 217 -10.84 5.56 -5.33
N LEU A 218 -11.00 5.89 -4.04
CA LEU A 218 -11.83 5.11 -3.13
C LEU A 218 -13.31 5.17 -3.50
N ALA A 219 -13.84 6.34 -3.87
CA ALA A 219 -15.25 6.45 -4.29
C ALA A 219 -15.54 5.64 -5.57
N ALA A 220 -14.60 5.61 -6.53
CA ALA A 220 -14.77 4.80 -7.73
C ALA A 220 -14.70 3.29 -7.41
N ILE A 221 -13.77 2.88 -6.54
CA ILE A 221 -13.67 1.50 -6.04
C ILE A 221 -14.94 1.09 -5.31
N ASP A 222 -15.44 1.89 -4.37
CA ASP A 222 -16.66 1.60 -3.59
C ASP A 222 -17.89 1.42 -4.47
N ILE A 223 -18.05 2.25 -5.51
CA ILE A 223 -19.13 2.08 -6.49
C ILE A 223 -18.92 0.79 -7.28
N LEU A 224 -17.72 0.55 -7.80
CA LEU A 224 -17.44 -0.58 -8.68
C LEU A 224 -17.50 -1.93 -7.96
N SER A 225 -17.12 -1.98 -6.68
CA SER A 225 -17.20 -3.18 -5.82
C SER A 225 -18.63 -3.70 -5.64
N GLN A 226 -19.65 -2.88 -5.88
CA GLN A 226 -21.05 -3.33 -5.90
C GLN A 226 -21.41 -4.13 -7.16
N TYR A 227 -20.51 -4.19 -8.15
CA TYR A 227 -20.70 -4.86 -9.44
C TYR A 227 -19.56 -5.86 -9.72
N PRO A 228 -19.54 -7.05 -9.09
CA PRO A 228 -18.45 -8.02 -9.18
C PRO A 228 -17.95 -8.32 -10.61
N VAL A 229 -18.89 -8.53 -11.54
CA VAL A 229 -18.57 -8.82 -12.96
C VAL A 229 -17.86 -7.64 -13.62
N LEU A 230 -18.28 -6.40 -13.32
CA LEU A 230 -17.67 -5.20 -13.88
C LEU A 230 -16.33 -4.88 -13.20
N ALA A 231 -16.21 -5.16 -11.90
CA ALA A 231 -14.94 -5.07 -11.17
C ALA A 231 -13.89 -6.03 -11.75
N GLU A 232 -14.28 -7.29 -12.01
CA GLU A 232 -13.41 -8.26 -12.68
C GLU A 232 -13.02 -7.79 -14.09
N ASN A 233 -13.98 -7.34 -14.89
CA ASN A 233 -13.71 -6.82 -16.24
C ASN A 233 -12.72 -5.65 -16.21
N PHE A 234 -12.88 -4.73 -15.25
CA PHE A 234 -11.95 -3.64 -15.04
C PHE A 234 -10.54 -4.15 -14.71
N LEU A 235 -10.38 -5.04 -13.72
CA LEU A 235 -9.08 -5.58 -13.35
C LEU A 235 -8.42 -6.33 -14.53
N ARG A 236 -9.18 -7.12 -15.28
CA ARG A 236 -8.69 -7.79 -16.50
C ARG A 236 -8.25 -6.80 -17.58
N SER A 237 -8.89 -5.63 -17.67
CA SER A 237 -8.51 -4.59 -18.63
C SER A 237 -7.25 -3.80 -18.24
N ILE A 238 -6.87 -3.84 -16.95
CA ILE A 238 -5.69 -3.12 -16.43
C ILE A 238 -4.54 -4.03 -16.00
N LYS A 239 -4.73 -5.35 -16.14
CA LYS A 239 -3.77 -6.39 -15.76
C LYS A 239 -2.37 -6.15 -16.35
N PRO A 240 -1.32 -6.70 -15.71
CA PRO A 240 0.01 -6.73 -16.31
C PRO A 240 -0.02 -7.35 -17.72
N SER A 241 0.82 -6.81 -18.61
CA SER A 241 0.92 -7.27 -20.00
C SER A 241 1.26 -8.77 -20.04
N ASP A 242 2.28 -9.17 -19.27
CA ASP A 242 2.74 -10.55 -19.11
C ASP A 242 2.60 -11.00 -17.65
N ILE A 243 1.46 -11.61 -17.31
CA ILE A 243 1.24 -12.14 -15.95
C ILE A 243 2.29 -13.22 -15.65
N GLY A 244 2.86 -13.16 -14.44
CA GLY A 244 3.91 -14.08 -14.01
C GLY A 244 5.33 -13.61 -14.33
N GLN A 245 5.50 -12.45 -14.98
CA GLN A 245 6.82 -11.86 -15.27
C GLN A 245 6.87 -10.39 -14.86
N ILE A 246 8.07 -9.93 -14.46
CA ILE A 246 8.30 -8.51 -14.16
C ILE A 246 8.72 -7.81 -15.45
N PRO A 247 8.00 -6.76 -15.89
CA PRO A 247 8.39 -6.03 -17.08
C PRO A 247 9.76 -5.33 -16.96
N ALA A 248 10.51 -5.34 -18.05
CA ALA A 248 11.79 -4.63 -18.14
C ALA A 248 11.61 -3.10 -18.15
N HIS A 249 10.48 -2.61 -18.68
CA HIS A 249 10.26 -1.17 -18.87
C HIS A 249 9.67 -0.51 -17.61
N PRO A 250 10.25 0.61 -17.09
CA PRO A 250 9.78 1.25 -15.86
C PRO A 250 8.30 1.67 -15.90
N VAL A 251 7.82 2.18 -17.03
CA VAL A 251 6.40 2.54 -17.18
C VAL A 251 5.46 1.35 -16.99
N GLU A 252 5.80 0.16 -17.50
CA GLU A 252 4.95 -1.03 -17.32
C GLU A 252 4.97 -1.45 -15.85
N ARG A 253 6.13 -1.42 -15.19
CA ARG A 253 6.23 -1.64 -13.74
C ARG A 253 5.39 -0.64 -12.94
N CYS A 254 5.36 0.63 -13.36
CA CYS A 254 4.52 1.66 -12.76
C CYS A 254 3.03 1.32 -12.91
N LEU A 255 2.60 0.79 -14.06
CA LEU A 255 1.22 0.33 -14.26
C LEU A 255 0.91 -0.93 -13.43
N ASP A 256 1.87 -1.84 -13.26
CA ASP A 256 1.72 -3.01 -12.40
C ASP A 256 1.57 -2.59 -10.94
N LEU A 257 2.34 -1.60 -10.47
CA LEU A 257 2.16 -0.99 -9.15
C LEU A 257 0.75 -0.42 -8.96
N PHE A 258 0.22 0.30 -9.96
CA PHE A 258 -1.18 0.76 -9.92
C PHE A 258 -2.16 -0.41 -9.82
N PHE A 259 -1.94 -1.45 -10.62
CA PHE A 259 -2.77 -2.65 -10.62
C PHE A 259 -2.78 -3.34 -9.25
N LEU A 260 -1.62 -3.52 -8.61
CA LEU A 260 -1.51 -4.17 -7.31
C LEU A 260 -2.22 -3.35 -6.21
N ASN A 261 -1.96 -2.03 -6.17
CA ASN A 261 -2.58 -1.12 -5.21
C ASN A 261 -4.11 -1.06 -5.35
N VAL A 262 -4.63 -0.99 -6.58
CA VAL A 262 -6.07 -0.95 -6.82
C VAL A 262 -6.70 -2.33 -6.64
N GLY A 263 -6.00 -3.38 -7.06
CA GLY A 263 -6.40 -4.78 -6.95
C GLY A 263 -6.63 -5.22 -5.51
N GLU A 264 -5.91 -4.62 -4.55
CA GLU A 264 -6.04 -4.91 -3.10
C GLU A 264 -7.46 -4.68 -2.56
N HIS A 265 -8.24 -3.82 -3.20
CA HIS A 265 -9.58 -3.47 -2.71
C HIS A 265 -10.71 -4.40 -3.21
N PHE A 266 -10.44 -5.29 -4.16
CA PHE A 266 -11.44 -6.16 -4.78
C PHE A 266 -11.49 -7.63 -4.32
N PRO A 267 -10.54 -8.23 -3.55
CA PRO A 267 -10.56 -9.68 -3.31
C PRO A 267 -11.85 -10.21 -2.69
N LEU A 268 -12.54 -9.41 -1.88
CA LEU A 268 -13.80 -9.76 -1.24
C LEU A 268 -14.95 -9.94 -2.23
N VAL A 269 -14.96 -9.22 -3.35
CA VAL A 269 -16.06 -9.26 -4.34
C VAL A 269 -15.75 -10.17 -5.52
N LEU A 270 -14.51 -10.64 -5.66
CA LEU A 270 -14.07 -11.55 -6.71
C LEU A 270 -14.20 -13.02 -6.28
N SER A 271 -14.28 -13.91 -7.28
CA SER A 271 -14.20 -15.35 -7.06
C SER A 271 -12.79 -15.77 -6.63
N SER A 272 -12.67 -16.92 -5.97
CA SER A 272 -11.37 -17.46 -5.56
C SER A 272 -10.46 -17.78 -6.75
N GLU A 273 -11.05 -18.27 -7.85
CA GLU A 273 -10.36 -18.52 -9.13
C GLU A 273 -9.79 -17.22 -9.71
N THR A 274 -10.60 -16.16 -9.80
CA THR A 274 -10.12 -14.86 -10.29
C THR A 274 -9.03 -14.29 -9.37
N ASN A 275 -9.16 -14.44 -8.04
CA ASN A 275 -8.12 -14.02 -7.10
C ASN A 275 -6.79 -14.76 -7.35
N GLU A 276 -6.82 -16.06 -7.63
CA GLU A 276 -5.61 -16.85 -7.92
C GLU A 276 -5.00 -16.48 -9.28
N GLU A 277 -5.79 -16.54 -10.34
CA GLU A 277 -5.33 -16.38 -11.73
C GLU A 277 -4.90 -14.95 -12.06
N LEU A 278 -5.54 -13.95 -11.43
CA LEU A 278 -5.32 -12.55 -11.76
C LEU A 278 -4.46 -11.84 -10.72
N LEU A 279 -4.83 -11.91 -9.43
CA LEU A 279 -4.17 -11.12 -8.38
C LEU A 279 -2.90 -11.79 -7.88
N LEU A 280 -2.97 -13.04 -7.42
CA LEU A 280 -1.81 -13.75 -6.89
C LEU A 280 -0.75 -13.98 -7.97
N SER A 281 -1.18 -14.39 -9.17
CA SER A 281 -0.28 -14.62 -10.31
C SER A 281 0.46 -13.35 -10.75
N ALA A 282 -0.12 -12.16 -10.55
CA ALA A 282 0.54 -10.88 -10.79
C ALA A 282 1.50 -10.48 -9.66
N ALA A 283 1.18 -10.81 -8.40
CA ALA A 283 1.96 -10.43 -7.23
C ALA A 283 3.21 -11.29 -7.00
N PHE A 284 3.13 -12.60 -7.23
CA PHE A 284 4.19 -13.54 -6.90
C PHE A 284 5.56 -13.28 -7.55
N PRO A 285 5.66 -12.84 -8.81
CA PRO A 285 6.95 -12.49 -9.41
C PRO A 285 7.70 -11.43 -8.58
N TYR A 286 6.98 -10.43 -8.07
CA TYR A 286 7.57 -9.36 -7.25
C TYR A 286 8.02 -9.84 -5.88
N LEU A 287 7.27 -10.76 -5.25
CA LEU A 287 7.69 -11.37 -3.99
C LEU A 287 8.95 -12.21 -4.16
N ALA A 288 9.06 -12.97 -5.25
CA ALA A 288 10.23 -13.79 -5.55
C ALA A 288 11.46 -12.95 -5.93
N ALA A 289 11.26 -11.80 -6.59
CA ALA A 289 12.32 -10.88 -6.99
C ALA A 289 12.80 -9.96 -5.85
N GLY A 290 12.31 -10.14 -4.62
CA GLY A 290 12.39 -9.19 -3.52
C GLY A 290 13.78 -8.65 -3.17
N ALA A 291 14.88 -9.23 -3.68
CA ALA A 291 16.24 -8.72 -3.55
C ALA A 291 16.52 -7.39 -4.29
N ASN A 292 15.68 -6.96 -5.24
CA ASN A 292 15.92 -5.76 -6.04
C ASN A 292 15.37 -4.48 -5.37
N SER A 293 16.24 -3.57 -4.94
CA SER A 293 15.87 -2.30 -4.29
C SER A 293 15.03 -1.38 -5.19
N LEU A 294 15.17 -1.47 -6.51
CA LEU A 294 14.37 -0.71 -7.48
C LEU A 294 12.89 -1.14 -7.51
N LEU A 295 12.59 -2.32 -6.97
CA LEU A 295 11.24 -2.89 -6.97
C LEU A 295 10.56 -2.79 -5.61
N LEU A 296 11.16 -2.10 -4.63
CA LEU A 296 10.69 -2.11 -3.24
C LEU A 296 9.22 -1.69 -3.10
N GLU A 297 8.81 -0.60 -3.74
CA GLU A 297 7.42 -0.11 -3.68
C GLU A 297 6.42 -1.12 -4.27
N ILE A 298 6.81 -1.79 -5.37
CA ILE A 298 5.97 -2.80 -6.04
C ILE A 298 5.94 -4.09 -5.24
N PHE A 299 7.06 -4.46 -4.62
CA PHE A 299 7.13 -5.57 -3.68
C PHE A 299 6.20 -5.34 -2.49
N GLU A 300 6.20 -4.13 -1.90
CA GLU A 300 5.30 -3.79 -0.78
C GLU A 300 3.82 -3.86 -1.20
N ALA A 301 3.47 -3.35 -2.39
CA ALA A 301 2.11 -3.46 -2.92
C ALA A 301 1.70 -4.92 -3.19
N ALA A 302 2.59 -5.72 -3.78
CA ALA A 302 2.38 -7.16 -4.01
C ALA A 302 2.18 -7.91 -2.68
N HIS A 303 2.95 -7.55 -1.67
CA HIS A 303 2.87 -8.12 -0.34
C HIS A 303 1.53 -7.82 0.33
N SER A 304 1.08 -6.56 0.30
CA SER A 304 -0.21 -6.15 0.85
C SER A 304 -1.36 -6.89 0.15
N LEU A 305 -1.34 -6.94 -1.19
CA LEU A 305 -2.34 -7.62 -2.00
C LEU A 305 -2.47 -9.11 -1.61
N VAL A 306 -1.35 -9.83 -1.51
CA VAL A 306 -1.35 -11.26 -1.17
C VAL A 306 -1.95 -11.49 0.23
N LEU A 307 -1.58 -10.67 1.21
CA LEU A 307 -2.14 -10.76 2.56
C LEU A 307 -3.65 -10.50 2.58
N VAL A 308 -4.14 -9.50 1.82
CA VAL A 308 -5.58 -9.24 1.71
C VAL A 308 -6.29 -10.41 1.05
N VAL A 309 -5.77 -10.97 -0.04
CA VAL A 309 -6.36 -12.15 -0.70
C VAL A 309 -6.48 -13.32 0.26
N PHE A 310 -5.45 -13.58 1.08
CA PHE A 310 -5.47 -14.65 2.08
C PHE A 310 -6.44 -14.38 3.23
N ALA A 311 -6.64 -13.11 3.61
CA ALA A 311 -7.56 -12.74 4.68
C ALA A 311 -9.05 -12.90 4.32
N ILE A 312 -9.37 -13.09 3.04
CA ILE A 312 -10.75 -13.26 2.60
C ILE A 312 -11.29 -14.65 2.98
N PRO A 313 -12.43 -14.75 3.71
CA PRO A 313 -12.94 -16.03 4.21
C PRO A 313 -13.21 -17.10 3.14
N HIS A 314 -13.73 -16.72 1.97
CA HIS A 314 -14.01 -17.66 0.87
C HIS A 314 -12.77 -18.05 0.06
N ASN A 315 -11.60 -17.49 0.37
CA ASN A 315 -10.31 -17.90 -0.19
C ASN A 315 -9.55 -18.87 0.72
N SER A 316 -10.18 -19.46 1.73
CA SER A 316 -9.48 -20.31 2.71
C SER A 316 -8.71 -21.48 2.10
N GLU A 317 -9.27 -22.16 1.10
CA GLU A 317 -8.58 -23.25 0.37
C GLU A 317 -7.39 -22.71 -0.44
N LEU A 318 -7.56 -21.55 -1.09
CA LEU A 318 -6.51 -20.87 -1.84
C LEU A 318 -5.36 -20.43 -0.92
N ALA A 319 -5.69 -19.85 0.23
CA ALA A 319 -4.71 -19.48 1.24
C ALA A 319 -3.94 -20.70 1.74
N ALA A 320 -4.62 -21.81 2.07
CA ALA A 320 -3.96 -23.05 2.48
C ALA A 320 -2.95 -23.56 1.43
N LYS A 321 -3.29 -23.46 0.15
CA LYS A 321 -2.44 -23.88 -0.98
C LYS A 321 -1.20 -22.99 -1.14
N GLN A 322 -1.35 -21.68 -0.98
CA GLN A 322 -0.31 -20.69 -1.36
C GLN A 322 0.54 -20.19 -0.19
N LEU A 323 0.07 -20.36 1.05
CA LEU A 323 0.79 -19.93 2.26
C LEU A 323 2.22 -20.48 2.38
N PRO A 324 2.51 -21.76 2.09
CA PRO A 324 3.88 -22.27 2.18
C PRO A 324 4.86 -21.49 1.30
N PHE A 325 4.49 -21.22 0.05
CA PHE A 325 5.29 -20.44 -0.89
C PHE A 325 5.47 -19.00 -0.42
N TYR A 326 4.40 -18.37 0.10
CA TYR A 326 4.48 -17.02 0.64
C TYR A 326 5.45 -16.93 1.83
N ILE A 327 5.39 -17.89 2.77
CA ILE A 327 6.27 -17.93 3.93
C ILE A 327 7.73 -18.14 3.51
N GLU A 328 8.00 -19.05 2.57
CA GLU A 328 9.36 -19.23 2.05
C GLU A 328 9.94 -17.92 1.48
N ASN A 329 9.16 -17.18 0.69
CA ASN A 329 9.57 -15.87 0.18
C ASN A 329 9.75 -14.83 1.29
N LEU A 330 8.84 -14.79 2.28
CA LEU A 330 8.91 -13.85 3.40
C LEU A 330 10.25 -13.93 4.14
N PHE A 331 10.74 -15.15 4.34
CA PHE A 331 12.05 -15.37 4.95
C PHE A 331 13.22 -15.22 3.97
N ALA A 332 13.03 -15.47 2.68
CA ALA A 332 14.10 -15.25 1.70
C ALA A 332 14.46 -13.76 1.55
N VAL A 333 13.48 -12.87 1.76
CA VAL A 333 13.65 -11.41 1.63
C VAL A 333 13.98 -10.72 2.96
N PHE A 334 13.64 -11.32 4.10
CA PHE A 334 14.06 -10.83 5.42
C PHE A 334 15.47 -11.36 5.77
N PRO A 335 16.40 -10.53 6.26
CA PRO A 335 16.27 -9.14 6.69
C PRO A 335 16.68 -8.09 5.66
N ASN A 336 16.93 -8.45 4.39
CA ASN A 336 17.57 -7.56 3.42
C ASN A 336 16.62 -6.56 2.76
N ASN A 337 15.37 -6.95 2.52
CA ASN A 337 14.39 -6.16 1.76
C ASN A 337 13.09 -5.94 2.53
N LEU A 338 13.02 -6.48 3.75
CA LEU A 338 11.88 -6.35 4.64
C LEU A 338 12.38 -5.91 6.01
N SER A 339 11.82 -4.83 6.54
CA SER A 339 12.14 -4.41 7.91
C SER A 339 11.60 -5.42 8.92
N GLY A 340 12.22 -5.50 10.10
CA GLY A 340 11.73 -6.39 11.15
C GLY A 340 10.29 -6.09 11.59
N ARG A 341 9.85 -4.83 11.48
CA ARG A 341 8.45 -4.46 11.72
C ARG A 341 7.52 -5.04 10.66
N GLN A 342 7.87 -4.93 9.38
CA GLN A 342 7.07 -5.48 8.29
C GLN A 342 7.02 -7.02 8.36
N PHE A 343 8.15 -7.69 8.65
CA PHE A 343 8.18 -9.14 8.85
C PHE A 343 7.24 -9.57 9.97
N ARG A 344 7.34 -8.94 11.15
CA ARG A 344 6.48 -9.24 12.30
C ARG A 344 5.00 -9.05 11.98
N LEU A 345 4.65 -7.94 11.32
CA LEU A 345 3.27 -7.67 10.91
C LEU A 345 2.77 -8.72 9.92
N ALA A 346 3.55 -9.04 8.90
CA ALA A 346 3.21 -10.03 7.88
C ALA A 346 2.98 -11.41 8.50
N PHE A 347 3.91 -11.86 9.35
CA PHE A 347 3.81 -13.16 10.00
C PHE A 347 2.64 -13.23 10.98
N LYS A 348 2.44 -12.17 11.79
CA LYS A 348 1.27 -12.04 12.67
C LYS A 348 -0.04 -12.17 11.88
N THR A 349 -0.15 -11.47 10.75
CA THR A 349 -1.33 -11.54 9.86
C THR A 349 -1.54 -12.96 9.31
N VAL A 350 -0.48 -13.65 8.89
CA VAL A 350 -0.60 -15.06 8.46
C VAL A 350 -1.15 -15.93 9.59
N ILE A 351 -0.63 -15.81 10.82
CA ILE A 351 -1.14 -16.59 11.95
C ILE A 351 -2.61 -16.26 12.21
N GLN A 352 -3.00 -14.98 12.19
CA GLN A 352 -4.41 -14.57 12.33
C GLN A 352 -5.32 -15.24 11.29
N ILE A 353 -4.88 -15.31 10.02
CA ILE A 353 -5.64 -15.94 8.93
C ILE A 353 -5.79 -17.45 9.16
N THR A 354 -4.82 -18.08 9.81
CA THR A 354 -4.85 -19.52 10.12
C THR A 354 -5.55 -19.84 11.45
N ALA A 355 -5.90 -18.83 12.24
CA ALA A 355 -6.48 -18.95 13.57
C ALA A 355 -7.99 -18.64 13.58
N PRO A 356 -8.75 -19.11 14.60
CA PRO A 356 -10.15 -18.76 14.75
C PRO A 356 -10.34 -17.23 14.84
N PRO A 357 -11.38 -16.63 14.22
CA PRO A 357 -12.57 -17.27 13.65
C PRO A 357 -12.47 -17.66 12.15
N SER A 358 -11.27 -17.66 11.56
CA SER A 358 -11.10 -17.98 10.14
C SER A 358 -11.60 -19.38 9.77
N PRO A 359 -12.25 -19.56 8.59
CA PRO A 359 -12.61 -20.90 8.09
C PRO A 359 -11.41 -21.84 7.95
N LEU A 360 -10.21 -21.29 7.67
CA LEU A 360 -8.98 -22.07 7.53
C LEU A 360 -8.59 -22.78 8.83
N ALA A 361 -8.86 -22.16 9.99
CA ALA A 361 -8.57 -22.78 11.28
C ALA A 361 -9.34 -24.08 11.50
N ASN A 362 -10.51 -24.24 10.87
CA ASN A 362 -11.33 -25.44 11.01
C ASN A 362 -10.88 -26.56 10.06
N THR A 363 -10.45 -26.21 8.85
CA THR A 363 -10.00 -27.17 7.84
C THR A 363 -8.55 -27.62 8.05
N GLN A 364 -7.70 -26.72 8.55
CA GLN A 364 -6.26 -26.94 8.80
C GLN A 364 -5.88 -26.53 10.23
N PRO A 365 -6.38 -27.23 11.27
CA PRO A 365 -6.22 -26.80 12.66
C PRO A 365 -4.77 -26.74 13.14
N LEU A 366 -3.88 -27.58 12.60
CA LEU A 366 -2.47 -27.64 12.98
C LEU A 366 -1.60 -26.60 12.28
N LEU A 367 -2.11 -25.94 11.24
CA LEU A 367 -1.33 -25.02 10.41
C LEU A 367 -0.69 -23.85 11.20
N PRO A 368 -1.37 -23.17 12.14
CA PRO A 368 -0.73 -22.15 12.98
C PRO A 368 0.50 -22.69 13.72
N SER A 369 0.41 -23.89 14.30
CA SER A 369 1.51 -24.50 15.05
C SER A 369 2.67 -24.87 14.11
N ILE A 370 2.39 -25.42 12.92
CA ILE A 370 3.41 -25.73 11.92
C ILE A 370 4.17 -24.45 11.51
N LEU A 371 3.45 -23.36 11.30
CA LEU A 371 4.04 -22.07 10.93
C LEU A 371 4.93 -21.50 12.04
N LEU A 372 4.50 -21.61 13.30
CA LEU A 372 5.30 -21.21 14.46
C LEU A 372 6.54 -22.08 14.62
N GLU A 373 6.45 -23.38 14.34
CA GLU A 373 7.61 -24.30 14.34
C GLU A 373 8.67 -23.85 13.33
N VAL A 374 8.26 -23.46 12.12
CA VAL A 374 9.19 -22.92 11.12
C VAL A 374 9.89 -21.65 11.61
N VAL A 375 9.17 -20.71 12.23
CA VAL A 375 9.78 -19.48 12.81
C VAL A 375 10.70 -19.82 13.97
N HIS A 376 10.27 -20.69 14.87
CA HIS A 376 11.04 -21.12 16.03
C HIS A 376 12.38 -21.74 15.60
N ASP A 377 12.35 -22.69 14.67
CA ASP A 377 13.55 -23.37 14.18
C ASP A 377 14.50 -22.43 13.44
N ARG A 378 13.97 -21.43 12.73
CA ARG A 378 14.78 -20.39 12.09
C ARG A 378 15.36 -19.42 13.11
N ALA A 379 14.61 -19.01 14.12
CA ALA A 379 15.08 -18.16 15.20
C ALA A 379 16.26 -18.79 15.97
N LEU A 380 16.23 -20.10 16.20
CA LEU A 380 17.35 -20.82 16.83
C LEU A 380 18.66 -20.79 16.02
N LYS A 381 18.58 -20.60 14.70
CA LYS A 381 19.72 -20.62 13.77
C LYS A 381 20.07 -19.23 13.21
N ALA A 382 19.23 -18.23 13.48
CA ALA A 382 19.34 -16.89 12.94
C ALA A 382 20.51 -16.11 13.54
N SER A 383 20.97 -15.08 12.84
CA SER A 383 22.06 -14.26 13.35
C SER A 383 21.66 -13.49 14.60
N SER A 384 22.53 -13.51 15.61
CA SER A 384 22.42 -12.67 16.82
C SER A 384 23.00 -11.27 16.62
N THR A 385 23.60 -10.98 15.46
CA THR A 385 24.12 -9.65 15.14
C THR A 385 22.99 -8.66 14.88
N PRO A 386 23.04 -7.43 15.41
CA PRO A 386 22.04 -6.42 15.12
C PRO A 386 21.93 -6.14 13.61
N ILE A 387 20.70 -6.08 13.10
CA ILE A 387 20.41 -5.73 11.71
C ILE A 387 20.67 -4.23 11.52
N PRO A 388 21.37 -3.81 10.44
CA PRO A 388 21.54 -2.39 10.16
C PRO A 388 20.17 -1.72 9.93
N PRO A 389 19.99 -0.45 10.35
CA PRO A 389 18.75 0.27 10.10
C PRO A 389 18.49 0.38 8.59
N GLN A 390 17.33 -0.13 8.15
CA GLN A 390 16.91 -0.07 6.75
C GLN A 390 15.99 1.15 6.55
N GLY A 391 16.40 2.09 5.70
CA GLY A 391 15.56 3.19 5.22
C GLY A 391 16.17 4.59 5.37
N PRO A 392 15.69 5.58 4.58
CA PRO A 392 16.23 6.96 4.56
C PRO A 392 15.81 7.83 5.76
N ASN A 393 14.97 7.31 6.68
CA ASN A 393 14.51 8.02 7.88
C ASN A 393 15.02 7.34 9.16
N PRO A 394 16.26 7.59 9.57
CA PRO A 394 16.81 7.11 10.85
C PRO A 394 16.14 7.74 12.09
N ASP A 395 15.37 8.83 11.93
CA ASP A 395 14.84 9.62 13.05
C ASP A 395 13.56 9.08 13.70
N MET A 396 12.92 8.03 13.15
CA MET A 396 11.73 7.42 13.76
C MET A 396 11.98 6.08 14.45
N SER A 397 13.19 5.53 14.38
CA SER A 397 13.56 4.28 15.07
C SER A 397 14.23 4.57 16.40
N GLN A 398 13.45 4.99 17.40
CA GLN A 398 13.91 4.98 18.82
C GLN A 398 13.96 3.54 19.41
N SER A 399 13.71 2.51 18.61
CA SER A 399 13.86 1.11 19.02
C SER A 399 15.33 0.70 19.01
N SER A 400 15.79 0.06 20.09
CA SER A 400 17.10 -0.59 20.12
C SER A 400 17.32 -1.46 18.88
N PRO A 401 18.53 -1.48 18.30
CA PRO A 401 18.79 -2.28 17.10
C PRO A 401 18.58 -3.76 17.43
N LEU A 402 17.69 -4.42 16.68
CA LEU A 402 17.33 -5.83 16.89
C LEU A 402 18.11 -6.71 15.92
N SER A 403 18.48 -7.91 16.36
CA SER A 403 19.02 -8.96 15.50
C SER A 403 17.92 -9.71 14.75
N GLU A 404 18.32 -10.50 13.74
CA GLU A 404 17.40 -11.39 13.04
C GLU A 404 16.72 -12.36 14.00
N GLN A 405 17.51 -12.98 14.90
CA GLN A 405 17.01 -13.84 15.96
C GLN A 405 15.95 -13.13 16.82
N ALA A 406 16.23 -11.89 17.27
CA ALA A 406 15.29 -11.15 18.11
C ALA A 406 13.99 -10.81 17.38
N VAL A 407 14.06 -10.45 16.09
CA VAL A 407 12.86 -10.16 15.28
C VAL A 407 12.00 -11.41 15.08
N LEU A 408 12.61 -12.55 14.77
CA LEU A 408 11.89 -13.82 14.61
C LEU A 408 11.22 -14.25 15.93
N THR A 409 11.93 -14.11 17.06
CA THR A 409 11.34 -14.34 18.39
C THR A 409 10.15 -13.42 18.60
N LEU A 410 10.27 -12.11 18.36
CA LEU A 410 9.16 -11.17 18.50
C LEU A 410 7.97 -11.50 17.59
N ALA A 411 8.20 -11.98 16.37
CA ALA A 411 7.13 -12.40 15.47
C ALA A 411 6.35 -13.61 16.01
N LEU A 412 7.04 -14.56 16.65
CA LEU A 412 6.43 -15.67 17.37
C LEU A 412 5.59 -15.16 18.54
N LEU A 413 6.13 -14.23 19.35
CA LEU A 413 5.43 -13.65 20.49
C LEU A 413 4.17 -12.89 20.07
N ASP A 414 4.25 -12.13 18.98
CA ASP A 414 3.13 -11.39 18.39
C ASP A 414 1.96 -12.27 17.97
N SER A 415 2.21 -13.57 17.80
CA SER A 415 1.28 -14.54 17.26
C SER A 415 0.55 -15.36 18.34
N LEU A 416 1.05 -15.36 19.58
CA LEU A 416 0.51 -16.20 20.67
C LEU A 416 -0.96 -15.92 20.98
N SER A 417 -1.40 -14.66 20.88
CA SER A 417 -2.77 -14.24 21.20
C SER A 417 -3.85 -14.81 20.28
N PHE A 418 -3.48 -15.35 19.11
CA PHE A 418 -4.45 -15.92 18.15
C PHE A 418 -4.61 -17.43 18.31
N LEU A 419 -3.63 -18.11 18.90
CA LEU A 419 -3.63 -19.57 18.99
C LEU A 419 -4.84 -20.10 19.76
N ARG A 420 -5.30 -21.30 19.42
CA ARG A 420 -6.25 -22.02 20.28
C ARG A 420 -5.60 -22.29 21.64
N VAL A 421 -6.42 -22.33 22.70
CA VAL A 421 -5.94 -22.54 24.08
C VAL A 421 -5.06 -23.79 24.20
N GLU A 422 -5.40 -24.86 23.49
CA GLU A 422 -4.63 -26.11 23.45
C GLU A 422 -3.19 -25.88 22.94
N HIS A 423 -3.05 -25.24 21.78
CA HIS A 423 -1.73 -24.93 21.21
C HIS A 423 -0.99 -23.86 22.01
N LEU A 424 -1.72 -22.88 22.58
CA LEU A 424 -1.12 -21.84 23.40
C LEU A 424 -0.38 -22.43 24.61
N LYS A 425 -0.95 -23.45 25.28
CA LYS A 425 -0.29 -24.17 26.37
C LYS A 425 1.03 -24.81 25.95
N GLU A 426 1.08 -25.36 24.74
CA GLU A 426 2.30 -25.98 24.19
C GLU A 426 3.35 -24.91 23.82
N TRP A 427 2.91 -23.78 23.28
CA TRP A 427 3.80 -22.73 22.78
C TRP A 427 4.34 -21.79 23.85
N LEU A 428 3.66 -21.61 25.00
CA LEU A 428 4.13 -20.73 26.08
C LEU A 428 5.54 -21.13 26.61
N PRO A 429 5.82 -22.40 26.95
CA PRO A 429 7.18 -22.82 27.34
C PRO A 429 8.22 -22.65 26.23
N LEU A 430 7.87 -22.96 24.98
CA LEU A 430 8.79 -22.86 23.84
C LEU A 430 9.17 -21.41 23.56
N ALA A 431 8.19 -20.49 23.59
CA ALA A 431 8.43 -19.07 23.46
C ALA A 431 9.35 -18.54 24.56
N ALA A 432 9.14 -18.97 25.81
CA ALA A 432 9.99 -18.60 26.94
C ALA A 432 11.43 -19.12 26.76
N GLN A 433 11.60 -20.38 26.35
CA GLN A 433 12.92 -20.95 26.06
C GLN A 433 13.62 -20.18 24.94
N LEU A 434 12.90 -19.84 23.87
CA LEU A 434 13.44 -19.08 22.75
C LEU A 434 13.93 -17.68 23.17
N ILE A 435 13.18 -16.97 24.02
CA ILE A 435 13.61 -15.67 24.58
C ILE A 435 14.98 -15.80 25.29
N ASN A 436 15.19 -16.90 26.02
CA ASN A 436 16.43 -17.14 26.76
C ASN A 436 17.64 -17.46 25.88
N THR A 437 17.43 -17.84 24.62
CA THR A 437 18.54 -18.06 23.67
C THR A 437 19.18 -16.75 23.19
N ILE A 438 18.51 -15.61 23.38
CA ILE A 438 19.01 -14.29 22.97
C ILE A 438 20.09 -13.84 23.97
N SER A 439 21.33 -13.74 23.48
CA SER A 439 22.49 -13.38 24.32
C SER A 439 22.54 -11.88 24.68
N ASP A 440 22.07 -10.99 23.79
CA ASP A 440 22.04 -9.56 24.06
C ASP A 440 20.93 -9.22 25.07
N ARG A 441 21.32 -8.60 26.19
CA ARG A 441 20.40 -8.30 27.30
C ARG A 441 19.30 -7.31 26.91
N ASN A 442 19.59 -6.33 26.07
CA ASN A 442 18.61 -5.31 25.67
C ASN A 442 17.58 -5.93 24.71
N MET A 443 18.02 -6.72 23.74
CA MET A 443 17.13 -7.44 22.82
C MET A 443 16.27 -8.47 23.58
N ARG A 444 16.86 -9.20 24.53
CA ARG A 444 16.12 -10.13 25.39
C ARG A 444 15.07 -9.38 26.22
N HIS A 445 15.42 -8.24 26.82
CA HIS A 445 14.47 -7.44 27.58
C HIS A 445 13.30 -6.95 26.71
N ALA A 446 13.56 -6.48 25.49
CA ALA A 446 12.51 -6.12 24.55
C ALA A 446 11.57 -7.29 24.21
N CYS A 447 12.09 -8.52 24.13
CA CYS A 447 11.26 -9.71 23.94
C CYS A 447 10.45 -10.07 25.19
N ILE A 448 11.02 -9.92 26.39
CA ILE A 448 10.30 -10.11 27.67
C ILE A 448 9.16 -9.10 27.80
N ASP A 449 9.43 -7.82 27.50
CA ASP A 449 8.43 -6.76 27.56
C ASP A 449 7.27 -7.04 26.59
N ARG A 450 7.60 -7.45 25.36
CA ARG A 450 6.57 -7.81 24.38
C ARG A 450 5.81 -9.08 24.78
N PHE A 451 6.49 -10.07 25.37
CA PHE A 451 5.83 -11.26 25.91
C PHE A 451 4.79 -10.86 26.96
N TRP A 452 5.20 -10.02 27.91
CA TRP A 452 4.31 -9.51 28.95
C TRP A 452 3.14 -8.71 28.38
N GLU A 453 3.39 -7.83 27.42
CA GLU A 453 2.35 -7.06 26.73
C GLU A 453 1.35 -7.98 26.02
N ALA A 454 1.81 -9.04 25.36
CA ALA A 454 0.92 -10.01 24.72
C ALA A 454 -0.01 -10.72 25.74
N LEU A 455 0.48 -11.01 26.94
CA LEU A 455 -0.33 -11.64 28.00
C LEU A 455 -1.27 -10.67 28.72
N ALA A 456 -0.83 -9.44 28.98
CA ALA A 456 -1.53 -8.49 29.86
C ALA A 456 -2.23 -7.33 29.12
N GLY A 457 -1.92 -7.12 27.84
CA GLY A 457 -2.36 -5.96 27.05
C GLY A 457 -3.81 -6.02 26.52
N GLY A 458 -4.56 -7.07 26.89
CA GLY A 458 -5.96 -7.23 26.45
C GLY A 458 -6.12 -7.74 25.01
N GLU A 459 -5.05 -8.26 24.39
CA GLU A 459 -5.11 -8.88 23.06
C GLU A 459 -5.81 -10.27 23.07
N MET A 460 -5.97 -10.87 24.25
CA MET A 460 -6.50 -12.22 24.44
C MET A 460 -7.94 -12.22 24.93
N ASP A 461 -8.72 -13.24 24.53
CA ASP A 461 -10.03 -13.50 25.14
C ASP A 461 -9.89 -14.07 26.56
N VAL A 462 -11.02 -14.28 27.23
CA VAL A 462 -11.06 -14.73 28.63
C VAL A 462 -10.36 -16.07 28.83
N ASP A 463 -10.58 -17.03 27.93
CA ASP A 463 -10.05 -18.39 28.08
C ASP A 463 -8.53 -18.44 27.84
N ARG A 464 -8.03 -17.73 26.82
CA ARG A 464 -6.59 -17.57 26.58
C ARG A 464 -5.92 -16.81 27.72
N SER A 465 -6.53 -15.72 28.18
CA SER A 465 -6.01 -14.93 29.30
C SER A 465 -5.90 -15.77 30.57
N HIS A 466 -6.94 -16.55 30.89
CA HIS A 466 -6.93 -17.46 32.03
C HIS A 466 -5.78 -18.47 31.90
N CYS A 467 -5.63 -19.12 30.74
CA CYS A 467 -4.53 -20.04 30.47
C CYS A 467 -3.15 -19.42 30.72
N CYS A 468 -2.92 -18.22 30.18
CA CYS A 468 -1.68 -17.49 30.33
C CYS A 468 -1.38 -17.11 31.78
N VAL A 469 -2.38 -16.63 32.52
CA VAL A 469 -2.24 -16.26 33.93
C VAL A 469 -1.95 -17.49 34.80
N THR A 470 -2.67 -18.60 34.59
CA THR A 470 -2.40 -19.86 35.29
C THR A 470 -0.96 -20.32 35.05
N TRP A 471 -0.53 -20.35 33.79
CA TRP A 471 0.83 -20.74 33.45
C TRP A 471 1.89 -19.82 34.07
N TRP A 472 1.68 -18.50 33.97
CA TRP A 472 2.60 -17.49 34.50
C TRP A 472 2.72 -17.53 36.04
N SER A 473 1.60 -17.70 36.76
CA SER A 473 1.55 -17.60 38.22
C SER A 473 1.75 -18.92 38.96
N THR A 474 1.31 -20.04 38.38
CA THR A 474 1.25 -21.33 39.10
C THR A 474 2.06 -22.45 38.47
N GLU A 475 2.42 -22.36 37.18
CA GLU A 475 3.15 -23.42 36.47
C GLU A 475 4.63 -23.06 36.19
N GLY A 476 5.16 -22.03 36.88
CA GLY A 476 6.57 -21.63 36.76
C GLY A 476 6.91 -20.81 35.52
N GLY A 477 5.91 -20.32 34.80
CA GLY A 477 6.12 -19.56 33.56
C GLY A 477 6.88 -18.25 33.76
N ARG A 478 6.64 -17.56 34.88
CA ARG A 478 7.37 -16.33 35.25
C ARG A 478 8.87 -16.60 35.37
N GLU A 479 9.24 -17.64 36.09
CA GLU A 479 10.63 -18.00 36.34
C GLU A 479 11.31 -18.39 35.03
N LEU A 480 10.61 -19.16 34.20
CA LEU A 480 11.11 -19.59 32.90
C LEU A 480 11.39 -18.41 31.95
N VAL A 481 10.52 -17.39 31.91
CA VAL A 481 10.71 -16.22 31.03
C VAL A 481 11.80 -15.27 31.55
N LEU A 482 11.82 -15.01 32.86
CA LEU A 482 12.72 -14.00 33.43
C LEU A 482 14.15 -14.52 33.58
N PHE A 483 14.31 -15.77 34.05
CA PHE A 483 15.60 -16.32 34.45
C PHE A 483 16.08 -17.45 33.53
N GLY A 484 15.18 -18.09 32.79
CA GLY A 484 15.51 -19.24 31.96
C GLY A 484 15.70 -20.52 32.78
N ALA A 485 16.17 -21.57 32.10
CA ALA A 485 16.46 -22.84 32.74
C ALA A 485 17.93 -22.88 33.25
N GLU A 486 18.24 -22.14 34.32
CA GLU A 486 19.42 -22.37 35.17
C GLU A 486 18.90 -22.47 36.61
N THR A 487 19.08 -23.57 37.37
CA THR A 487 20.29 -24.38 37.56
C THR A 487 20.00 -25.89 37.64
N GLY A 488 20.73 -26.68 36.85
CA GLY A 488 21.10 -28.04 37.25
C GLY A 488 22.08 -27.99 38.42
N PRO A 489 22.16 -29.02 39.29
CA PRO A 489 22.71 -28.90 40.64
C PRO A 489 24.24 -28.94 40.63
N GLU A 490 24.89 -27.80 40.42
CA GLU A 490 26.29 -27.60 40.80
C GLU A 490 26.47 -26.17 41.34
N GLU A 491 26.12 -26.00 42.61
CA GLU A 491 27.04 -25.54 43.67
C GLU A 491 26.19 -25.33 44.92
N SER A 492 26.42 -26.21 45.89
CA SER A 492 25.95 -26.07 47.26
C SER A 492 26.41 -24.74 47.84
N ASP A 493 25.47 -23.83 48.10
CA ASP A 493 25.56 -22.98 49.27
C ASP A 493 24.15 -22.71 49.84
N GLU A 494 24.08 -22.82 51.16
CA GLU A 494 22.89 -22.96 51.98
C GLU A 494 21.91 -21.78 51.87
N SER A 495 20.72 -22.00 51.31
CA SER A 495 19.50 -21.28 51.65
C SER A 495 18.29 -22.01 51.07
N GLY A 496 17.47 -22.60 51.96
CA GLY A 496 16.38 -23.53 51.60
C GLY A 496 15.19 -22.91 50.86
N PRO A 497 14.25 -23.77 50.39
CA PRO A 497 13.12 -23.33 49.55
C PRO A 497 12.05 -22.59 50.36
N TYR A 498 11.72 -21.37 49.94
CA TYR A 498 10.55 -20.64 50.43
C TYR A 498 9.27 -21.20 49.78
N MET A 499 8.57 -22.05 50.51
CA MET A 499 7.18 -22.43 50.23
C MET A 499 6.26 -21.27 50.65
N SER A 500 5.72 -20.50 49.70
CA SER A 500 4.62 -19.56 49.99
C SER A 500 3.29 -20.25 49.72
N GLY A 501 2.66 -20.73 50.79
CA GLY A 501 1.35 -21.36 50.71
C GLY A 501 0.92 -22.00 52.02
N ALA A 502 0.45 -21.20 52.98
CA ALA A 502 -0.36 -21.69 54.08
C ALA A 502 -1.37 -20.63 54.54
N VAL A 503 -2.64 -20.93 54.33
CA VAL A 503 -3.80 -20.26 54.92
C VAL A 503 -3.88 -20.63 56.41
N GLY A 504 -4.15 -19.66 57.29
CA GLY A 504 -4.81 -19.91 58.58
C GLY A 504 -4.25 -19.14 59.78
N GLY A 505 -5.10 -18.35 60.44
CA GLY A 505 -4.80 -17.78 61.76
C GLY A 505 -5.80 -16.71 62.22
N VAL A 506 -6.92 -17.16 62.79
CA VAL A 506 -7.97 -16.36 63.43
C VAL A 506 -7.40 -15.39 64.48
N ALA A 507 -7.84 -14.13 64.45
CA ALA A 507 -7.49 -13.11 65.44
C ALA A 507 -8.19 -13.38 66.79
N PRO A 508 -7.50 -13.30 67.94
CA PRO A 508 -8.17 -13.30 69.23
C PRO A 508 -8.61 -11.88 69.60
N GLU A 509 -9.89 -11.76 69.98
CA GLU A 509 -10.41 -10.60 70.70
C GLU A 509 -9.64 -10.37 72.00
N SER A 510 -9.37 -9.10 72.33
CA SER A 510 -9.01 -8.70 73.68
C SER A 510 -9.71 -7.39 74.03
N LYS A 511 -10.63 -7.50 74.99
CA LYS A 511 -11.25 -6.40 75.74
C LYS A 511 -10.20 -5.66 76.56
N LEU A 512 -10.12 -4.35 76.38
CA LEU A 512 -10.23 -3.31 77.41
C LEU A 512 -10.11 -1.93 76.75
#